data_AF-A0A952DS54-F1
#
_entry.id   AF-A0A952DS54-F1
#
_cell.length_a   1.000
_cell.length_b   1.000
_cell.length_c   1.000
_cell.angle_alpha   90.00
_cell.angle_beta   90.00
_cell.angle_gamma   90.00
#
_symmetry.space_group_name_H-M   'P 1'
#
loop_
_entity.id
_entity.type
_entity.pdbx_description
1 polymer ?
#
loop_
_entity_poly.entity_id
_entity_poly.type
_entity_poly.pdbx_seq_one_letter_code
_entity_poly.pdbx_strand_id
1 'polypeptide(L)'
;MTMREFHRLLRDPLFRLLLINLGSGAAVAVMLLGGLMALNPFGLRDLILSDSSPATALGLLLLGFLVTFGSTAMGTAIMALGRPLVPHEPGPDGDAEPVPLRVRAER
;
A
#
# COMPACT_ATOMS: atom_id res chain seq x y z
N MET A 1 11.09 23.18 -3.84
CA MET A 1 10.37 22.21 -4.71
C MET A 1 9.02 22.82 -5.04
N THR A 2 8.80 23.19 -6.30
CA THR A 2 7.78 24.17 -6.74
C THR A 2 6.43 23.51 -7.01
N MET A 3 5.34 24.18 -6.58
CA MET A 3 3.92 23.76 -6.65
C MET A 3 3.43 23.26 -8.04
N ARG A 4 4.16 23.58 -9.11
CA ARG A 4 3.84 23.20 -10.50
C ARG A 4 4.26 21.78 -10.88
N GLU A 5 5.27 21.21 -10.24
CA GLU A 5 5.71 19.83 -10.55
C GLU A 5 4.79 18.79 -9.94
N PHE A 6 4.26 19.08 -8.75
CA PHE A 6 3.29 18.23 -8.07
C PHE A 6 2.05 17.99 -8.95
N HIS A 7 1.59 19.01 -9.68
CA HIS A 7 0.47 18.91 -10.63
C HIS A 7 0.79 18.07 -11.87
N ARG A 8 2.05 17.98 -12.32
CA ARG A 8 2.44 17.10 -13.43
C ARG A 8 2.51 15.65 -12.98
N LEU A 9 3.05 15.39 -11.78
CA LEU A 9 3.04 14.07 -11.13
C LEU A 9 1.61 13.55 -10.92
N LEU A 10 0.69 14.38 -10.44
CA LEU A 10 -0.74 14.05 -10.29
C LEU A 10 -1.45 13.69 -11.60
N ARG A 11 -0.90 14.10 -12.76
CA ARG A 11 -1.46 13.83 -14.09
C ARG A 11 -1.01 12.50 -14.68
N ASP A 12 0.02 11.89 -14.08
CA ASP A 12 0.51 10.57 -14.45
C ASP A 12 -0.50 9.50 -13.97
N PRO A 13 -1.00 8.61 -14.85
CA PRO A 13 -1.99 7.60 -14.49
C PRO A 13 -1.57 6.72 -13.30
N LEU A 14 -0.27 6.53 -13.08
CA LEU A 14 0.29 5.80 -11.94
C LEU A 14 0.10 6.53 -10.62
N PHE A 15 0.34 7.84 -10.58
CA PHE A 15 0.19 8.64 -9.36
C PHE A 15 -1.28 8.79 -8.95
N ARG A 16 -2.18 8.76 -9.95
CA ARG A 16 -3.63 8.78 -9.71
C ARG A 16 -4.13 7.47 -9.11
N LEU A 17 -3.64 6.32 -9.58
CA LEU A 17 -3.89 5.01 -8.97
C LEU A 17 -3.30 4.91 -7.55
N LEU A 18 -2.14 5.53 -7.34
CA LEU A 18 -1.48 5.61 -6.04
C LEU A 18 -2.32 6.39 -5.02
N LEU A 19 -2.81 7.58 -5.40
CA LEU A 19 -3.60 8.42 -4.50
C LEU A 19 -4.92 7.77 -4.11
N ILE A 20 -5.58 7.07 -5.05
CA ILE A 20 -6.83 6.37 -4.79
C ILE A 20 -6.61 5.19 -3.84
N ASN A 21 -5.52 4.42 -4.02
CA ASN A 21 -5.17 3.33 -3.11
C ASN A 21 -4.61 3.82 -1.76
N LEU A 22 -3.94 4.96 -1.74
CA LEU A 22 -3.55 5.61 -0.48
C LEU A 22 -4.80 6.06 0.29
N GLY A 23 -5.83 6.53 -0.42
CA GLY A 23 -7.14 6.85 0.15
C GLY A 23 -7.82 5.64 0.79
N SER A 24 -7.77 4.45 0.15
CA SER A 24 -8.33 3.23 0.74
C SER A 24 -7.53 2.74 1.95
N GLY A 25 -6.20 2.78 1.89
CA GLY A 25 -5.32 2.50 3.03
C GLY A 25 -5.56 3.46 4.21
N ALA A 26 -5.76 4.75 3.93
CA ALA A 26 -6.10 5.76 4.95
C ALA A 26 -7.48 5.53 5.57
N ALA A 27 -8.49 5.16 4.77
CA ALA A 27 -9.83 4.84 5.27
C ALA A 27 -9.80 3.65 6.23
N VAL A 28 -9.07 2.58 5.88
CA VAL A 28 -8.87 1.41 6.75
C VAL A 28 -8.10 1.78 8.02
N ALA A 29 -7.06 2.61 7.92
CA ALA A 29 -6.30 3.09 9.07
C ALA A 29 -7.17 3.90 10.06
N VAL A 30 -8.02 4.81 9.58
CA VAL A 30 -8.95 5.58 10.41
C VAL A 30 -9.99 4.67 11.04
N MET A 31 -10.54 3.72 10.28
CA MET A 31 -11.52 2.75 10.78
C MET A 31 -10.92 1.88 11.89
N LEU A 32 -9.68 1.41 11.73
CA LEU A 32 -8.97 0.64 12.75
C LEU A 32 -8.61 1.45 13.98
N LEU A 33 -8.11 2.68 13.81
CA LEU A 33 -7.84 3.58 14.93
C LEU A 33 -9.10 3.86 15.74
N GLY A 34 -10.21 4.16 15.05
CA GLY A 34 -11.52 4.36 15.67
C GLY A 34 -12.02 3.08 16.38
N GLY A 35 -11.87 1.92 15.74
CA GLY A 35 -12.17 0.62 16.35
C GLY A 35 -11.35 0.35 17.61
N LEU A 36 -10.05 0.64 17.60
CA LEU A 36 -9.18 0.51 18.77
C LEU A 36 -9.63 1.43 19.91
N MET A 37 -9.97 2.68 19.59
CA MET A 37 -10.50 3.63 20.58
C MET A 37 -11.87 3.22 21.13
N ALA A 38 -12.73 2.64 20.30
CA ALA A 38 -14.07 2.21 20.68
C ALA A 38 -14.04 0.93 21.54
N LEU A 39 -13.24 -0.07 21.16
CA LEU A 39 -13.13 -1.34 21.88
C LEU A 39 -12.26 -1.22 23.14
N ASN A 40 -11.41 -0.20 23.23
CA ASN A 40 -10.50 0.03 24.35
C ASN A 40 -9.72 -1.24 24.77
N PRO A 41 -9.05 -1.93 23.83
CA PRO A 41 -8.34 -3.16 24.15
C PRO A 41 -7.27 -2.87 25.21
N PHE A 42 -7.26 -3.66 26.29
CA PHE A 42 -6.32 -3.51 27.41
C PHE A 42 -6.29 -2.11 28.07
N GLY A 43 -7.35 -1.31 27.92
CA GLY A 43 -7.36 0.05 28.46
C GLY A 43 -6.57 1.06 27.63
N LEU A 44 -6.24 0.77 26.36
CA LEU A 44 -5.47 1.64 25.47
C LEU A 44 -6.01 3.07 25.37
N ARG A 45 -7.33 3.24 25.28
CA ARG A 45 -7.97 4.56 25.27
C ARG A 45 -7.70 5.27 26.59
N ASP A 46 -7.92 4.59 27.71
CA ASP A 46 -7.76 5.19 29.02
C ASP A 46 -6.29 5.50 29.31
N LEU A 47 -5.36 4.68 28.80
CA LEU A 47 -3.91 4.91 28.84
C LEU A 47 -3.52 6.15 28.03
N ILE A 48 -3.99 6.24 26.78
CA ILE A 48 -3.72 7.38 25.89
C ILE A 48 -4.31 8.67 26.46
N LEU A 49 -5.53 8.64 27.01
CA LEU A 49 -6.19 9.81 27.60
C LEU A 49 -5.62 10.21 28.97
N SER A 50 -4.99 9.28 29.69
CA SER A 50 -4.29 9.57 30.94
C SER A 50 -2.88 10.14 30.72
N ASP A 51 -2.35 10.03 29.50
CA ASP A 51 -1.04 10.58 29.15
C ASP A 51 -1.08 12.12 29.14
N SER A 52 0.06 12.73 29.43
CA SER A 52 0.36 14.15 29.27
C SER A 52 0.21 14.65 27.82
N SER A 53 0.37 13.77 26.82
CA SER A 53 0.32 14.15 25.40
C SER A 53 -0.51 13.19 24.52
N PRO A 54 -1.83 13.09 24.76
CA PRO A 54 -2.72 12.16 24.04
C PRO A 54 -2.69 12.37 22.53
N ALA A 55 -2.55 13.63 22.08
CA ALA A 55 -2.48 13.98 20.67
C ALA A 55 -1.27 13.37 19.97
N THR A 56 -0.12 13.31 20.65
CA THR A 56 1.11 12.71 20.10
C THR A 56 0.95 11.21 19.94
N ALA A 57 0.40 10.53 20.95
CA ALA A 57 0.15 9.09 20.90
C ALA A 57 -0.83 8.72 19.77
N LEU A 58 -1.94 9.46 19.65
CA LEU A 58 -2.89 9.30 18.56
C LEU A 58 -2.25 9.58 17.19
N GLY A 59 -1.44 10.63 17.10
CA GLY A 59 -0.73 10.99 15.88
C GLY A 59 0.24 9.90 15.42
N LEU A 60 1.04 9.36 16.35
CA LEU A 60 1.98 8.26 16.06
C LEU A 60 1.27 6.97 15.69
N LEU A 61 0.17 6.63 16.38
CA LEU A 61 -0.61 5.43 16.11
C LEU A 61 -1.31 5.52 14.73
N LEU A 62 -1.93 6.67 14.43
CA LEU A 62 -2.52 6.94 13.12
C LEU A 62 -1.46 6.90 12.02
N LEU A 63 -0.31 7.54 12.24
CA LEU A 63 0.79 7.56 11.28
C LEU A 63 1.33 6.15 10.99
N GLY A 64 1.51 5.33 12.03
CA GLY A 64 1.93 3.94 11.88
C GLY A 64 0.95 3.12 11.05
N PHE A 65 -0.35 3.24 11.31
CA PHE A 65 -1.38 2.60 10.49
C PHE A 65 -1.41 3.13 9.07
N LEU A 66 -1.30 4.45 8.87
CA LEU A 66 -1.30 5.07 7.56
C LEU A 66 -0.12 4.60 6.70
N VAL A 67 1.08 4.52 7.27
CA VAL A 67 2.27 4.01 6.58
C VAL A 67 2.10 2.52 6.25
N THR A 68 1.58 1.72 7.17
CA THR A 68 1.42 0.26 6.99
C THR A 68 0.37 -0.07 5.91
N PHE A 69 -0.85 0.42 6.07
CA PHE A 69 -1.94 0.16 5.13
C PHE A 69 -1.77 0.90 3.81
N GLY A 70 -1.22 2.12 3.85
CA GLY A 70 -0.86 2.88 2.65
C GLY A 70 0.19 2.16 1.81
N SER A 71 1.25 1.63 2.43
CA SER A 71 2.29 0.87 1.73
C SER A 71 1.74 -0.45 1.13
N THR A 72 0.90 -1.15 1.88
CA THR A 72 0.25 -2.38 1.38
C THR A 72 -0.67 -2.09 0.19
N ALA A 73 -1.49 -1.05 0.27
CA ALA A 73 -2.38 -0.66 -0.82
C ALA A 73 -1.60 -0.19 -2.06
N MET A 74 -0.50 0.55 -1.88
CA MET A 74 0.42 0.90 -2.96
C MET A 74 1.07 -0.34 -3.59
N GLY A 75 1.60 -1.25 -2.79
CA GLY A 75 2.27 -2.46 -3.27
C GLY A 75 1.32 -3.38 -4.05
N THR A 76 0.10 -3.57 -3.56
CA THR A 76 -0.93 -4.36 -4.26
C THR A 76 -1.35 -3.72 -5.58
N ALA A 77 -1.46 -2.38 -5.65
CA ALA A 77 -1.75 -1.67 -6.89
C ALA A 77 -0.65 -1.87 -7.95
N ILE A 78 0.63 -1.83 -7.54
CA ILE A 78 1.77 -2.07 -8.44
C ILE A 78 1.75 -3.52 -8.96
N MET A 79 1.52 -4.51 -8.09
CA MET A 79 1.41 -5.92 -8.50
C MET A 79 0.23 -6.16 -9.43
N ALA A 80 -0.89 -5.47 -9.22
CA ALA A 80 -2.06 -5.56 -10.08
C ALA A 80 -1.82 -4.99 -11.49
N LEU A 81 -0.97 -3.95 -11.62
CA LEU A 81 -0.63 -3.34 -12.90
C LEU A 81 0.11 -4.31 -13.85
N GLY A 82 0.86 -5.26 -13.30
CA GLY A 82 1.61 -6.27 -14.06
C GLY A 82 0.77 -7.45 -14.56
N ARG A 83 -0.52 -7.53 -14.21
CA ARG A 83 -1.40 -8.61 -14.65
C ARG A 83 -1.91 -8.33 -16.07
N PRO A 84 -1.67 -9.22 -17.05
CA PRO A 84 -2.27 -9.09 -18.38
C PRO A 84 -3.79 -9.07 -18.25
N LEU A 85 -4.42 -8.03 -18.80
CA LEU A 85 -5.89 -7.88 -18.79
C LEU A 85 -6.58 -8.82 -19.80
N VAL A 86 -5.80 -9.50 -20.64
CA VAL A 86 -6.29 -10.45 -21.64
C VAL A 86 -6.31 -11.85 -21.00
N PRO A 87 -7.46 -12.53 -20.94
CA PRO A 87 -7.51 -13.94 -20.59
C PRO A 87 -6.53 -14.71 -21.47
N HIS A 88 -5.60 -15.45 -20.88
CA HIS A 88 -4.77 -16.39 -21.61
C HIS A 88 -5.71 -17.45 -22.19
N GLU A 89 -6.06 -17.36 -23.47
CA GLU A 89 -6.64 -18.50 -24.17
C GLU A 89 -5.62 -19.63 -24.08
N PRO A 90 -5.98 -20.81 -23.53
CA PRO A 90 -5.07 -21.94 -23.50
C PRO A 90 -4.73 -22.29 -24.95
N GLY A 91 -3.50 -22.01 -25.37
CA GLY A 91 -2.99 -22.51 -26.63
C GLY A 91 -3.03 -24.05 -26.61
N PRO A 92 -3.29 -24.72 -27.74
CA PRO A 92 -3.31 -26.18 -27.79
C PRO A 92 -1.91 -26.68 -27.45
N ASP A 93 -1.79 -27.36 -26.31
CA ASP A 93 -0.61 -28.05 -25.77
C ASP A 93 0.75 -27.57 -26.29
N GLY A 94 1.41 -26.72 -25.51
CA GLY A 94 2.80 -26.30 -25.75
C GLY A 94 3.56 -26.29 -24.45
N ASP A 95 4.27 -27.39 -24.19
CA ASP A 95 5.20 -27.57 -23.10
C ASP A 95 5.97 -26.27 -22.82
N ALA A 96 5.90 -25.80 -21.57
CA ALA A 96 6.82 -24.81 -21.05
C ALA A 96 8.21 -25.46 -20.94
N GLU A 97 8.82 -25.77 -22.10
CA GLU A 97 10.16 -26.28 -22.17
C GLU A 97 11.07 -25.12 -21.73
N PRO A 98 11.75 -25.24 -20.57
CA PRO A 98 12.60 -24.18 -20.07
C PRO A 98 13.73 -23.97 -21.06
N VAL A 99 13.76 -22.80 -21.71
CA VAL A 99 14.80 -22.41 -22.67
C VAL A 99 16.16 -22.43 -21.94
N PRO A 100 17.09 -23.35 -22.27
CA PRO A 100 18.35 -23.45 -21.55
C PRO A 100 19.26 -22.31 -21.96
N LEU A 101 19.39 -21.30 -21.10
CA LEU A 101 20.38 -20.24 -21.25
C LEU A 101 21.77 -20.80 -20.93
N ARG A 102 22.55 -21.10 -21.98
CA ARG A 102 23.96 -21.46 -21.86
C ARG A 102 24.77 -20.25 -21.39
N VAL A 103 25.02 -20.15 -20.09
CA VAL A 103 25.98 -19.20 -19.52
C VAL A 103 27.38 -19.69 -19.88
N ARG A 104 28.03 -19.00 -20.83
CA ARG A 104 29.44 -19.19 -21.14
C ARG A 104 30.25 -18.54 -20.03
N ALA A 105 30.66 -19.33 -19.04
CA ALA A 105 31.65 -18.90 -18.07
C ALA A 105 33.03 -18.87 -18.78
N GLU A 106 33.45 -17.69 -19.23
CA GLU A 106 34.86 -17.44 -19.52
C GLU A 106 35.63 -17.36 -18.19
N ARG A 107 36.68 -18.17 -18.09
CA ARG A 107 37.68 -18.11 -17.02
C ARG A 107 38.94 -17.47 -17.55
#